data_AF-A0A924UX32-F1
#
_entry.id   AF-A0A924UX32-F1
#
_cell.length_a   1.000
_cell.length_b   1.000
_cell.length_c   1.000
_cell.angle_alpha   90.00
_cell.angle_beta   90.00
_cell.angle_gamma   90.00
#
_symmetry.space_group_name_H-M   'P 1'
#
loop_
_entity.id
_entity.type
_entity.pdbx_description
1 polymer ?
#
loop_
_entity_poly.entity_id
_entity_poly.type
_entity_poly.pdbx_seq_one_letter_code
_entity_poly.pdbx_strand_id
1 'polypeptide(L)'
;KANGVSTLGQKNSLYERKGKKILSYYVVGNAPLEMQFSCNASTIIDMELLESSFDLMSNPLFEITKRENWMMPTPFVLNDAVVIRQKIKPSTVIVDNRLNPTPVNPISKIVKDSSTIQ
;
A
#
# COMPACT_ATOMS: atom_id res chain seq x y z
N LYS A 1 6.72 19.49 -1.81
CA LYS A 1 6.81 20.96 -1.72
C LYS A 1 6.68 21.34 -0.25
N ALA A 2 7.68 22.01 0.31
CA ALA A 2 7.61 22.68 1.61
C ALA A 2 8.26 24.05 1.40
N ASN A 3 7.65 25.12 1.94
CA ASN A 3 8.26 26.45 2.01
C ASN A 3 8.74 27.07 0.68
N GLY A 4 7.96 26.92 -0.40
CA GLY A 4 8.21 27.66 -1.66
C GLY A 4 9.45 27.26 -2.47
N VAL A 5 10.28 26.33 -1.97
CA VAL A 5 11.46 25.82 -2.69
C VAL A 5 11.04 24.74 -3.69
N SER A 6 11.34 24.98 -4.97
CA SER A 6 11.33 23.97 -6.02
C SER A 6 12.65 23.18 -5.99
N THR A 7 12.59 21.86 -6.02
CA THR A 7 13.76 20.98 -6.13
C THR A 7 14.46 21.22 -7.48
N LEU A 8 15.64 21.82 -7.43
CA LEU A 8 16.45 22.16 -8.61
C LEU A 8 16.76 20.87 -9.40
N GLY A 9 16.39 20.84 -10.69
CA GLY A 9 16.61 19.68 -11.59
C GLY A 9 15.42 18.74 -11.78
N GLN A 10 14.33 18.90 -11.02
CA GLN A 10 13.17 18.00 -11.13
C GLN A 10 12.15 18.53 -12.14
N LYS A 11 12.36 18.24 -13.43
CA LYS A 11 11.46 18.65 -14.52
C LYS A 11 10.16 17.83 -14.57
N ASN A 12 10.14 16.66 -13.92
CA ASN A 12 9.07 15.64 -13.97
C ASN A 12 8.72 15.07 -12.57
N SER A 13 8.29 13.80 -12.46
CA SER A 13 7.90 13.15 -11.20
C SER A 13 8.93 13.28 -10.08
N LEU A 14 8.47 13.26 -8.81
CA LEU A 14 9.33 13.32 -7.60
C LEU A 14 10.47 12.29 -7.56
N TYR A 15 10.32 11.20 -8.30
CA TYR A 15 11.34 10.17 -8.42
C TYR A 15 11.44 9.77 -9.90
N GLU A 16 12.66 9.66 -10.44
CA GLU A 16 12.89 9.08 -11.76
C GLU A 16 12.67 7.57 -11.67
N ARG A 17 11.51 7.10 -12.15
CA ARG A 17 11.18 5.67 -12.19
C ARG A 17 10.94 5.24 -13.63
N LYS A 18 11.48 4.08 -14.01
CA LYS A 18 11.15 3.43 -15.28
C LYS A 18 9.99 2.47 -15.06
N GLY A 19 8.84 2.77 -15.66
CA GLY A 19 7.65 1.92 -15.61
C GLY A 19 6.76 2.13 -14.37
N LYS A 20 5.86 1.17 -14.13
CA LYS A 20 4.76 1.27 -13.15
C LYS A 20 5.06 0.65 -11.79
N LYS A 21 6.23 0.01 -11.63
CA LYS A 21 6.61 -0.72 -10.42
C LYS A 21 7.01 0.27 -9.32
N ILE A 22 6.37 0.15 -8.16
CA ILE A 22 6.62 1.03 -7.01
C ILE A 22 7.66 0.40 -6.06
N LEU A 23 7.55 -0.91 -5.81
CA LEU A 23 8.40 -1.63 -4.86
C LEU A 23 8.65 -3.07 -5.34
N SER A 24 9.82 -3.61 -5.02
CA SER A 24 10.12 -5.04 -5.05
C SER A 24 10.77 -5.39 -3.72
N TYR A 25 10.21 -6.35 -3.02
CA TYR A 25 10.64 -6.72 -1.68
C TYR A 25 10.73 -8.24 -1.58
N TYR A 26 11.76 -8.72 -0.88
CA TYR A 26 11.94 -10.13 -0.54
C TYR A 26 11.83 -10.26 0.97
N VAL A 27 10.98 -11.17 1.43
CA VAL A 27 10.72 -11.36 2.87
C VAL A 27 11.96 -11.97 3.51
N VAL A 28 12.46 -11.32 4.56
CA VAL A 28 13.60 -11.81 5.37
C VAL A 28 13.16 -11.88 6.83
N GLY A 29 13.47 -13.00 7.49
CA GLY A 29 13.16 -13.19 8.91
C GLY A 29 11.66 -13.27 9.23
N ASN A 30 10.83 -13.56 8.23
CA ASN A 30 9.37 -13.64 8.37
C ASN A 30 8.72 -12.37 8.95
N ALA A 31 9.38 -11.22 8.78
CA ALA A 31 8.87 -9.93 9.21
C ALA A 31 7.85 -9.37 8.20
N PRO A 32 6.76 -8.73 8.66
CA PRO A 32 5.77 -8.14 7.78
C PRO A 32 6.32 -6.88 7.06
N LEU A 33 5.82 -6.64 5.85
CA LEU A 33 6.06 -5.40 5.11
C LEU A 33 4.93 -4.40 5.40
N GLU A 34 5.27 -3.27 6.02
CA GLU A 34 4.36 -2.14 6.18
C GLU A 34 4.70 -1.01 5.19
N MET A 35 3.69 -0.52 4.46
CA MET A 35 3.85 0.53 3.46
C MET A 35 2.79 1.63 3.64
N GLN A 36 3.24 2.88 3.73
CA GLN A 36 2.39 4.06 3.78
C GLN A 36 2.75 5.01 2.63
N PHE A 37 1.74 5.53 1.94
CA PHE A 37 1.92 6.52 0.89
C PHE A 37 0.74 7.50 0.85
N SER A 38 0.95 8.65 0.22
CA SER A 38 -0.06 9.67 -0.02
C SER A 38 -0.23 9.92 -1.50
N CYS A 39 -1.46 10.09 -1.96
CA CYS A 39 -1.78 10.53 -3.32
C CYS A 39 -2.81 11.68 -3.27
N ASN A 40 -3.03 12.35 -4.39
CA ASN A 40 -4.05 13.38 -4.47
C ASN A 40 -5.45 12.72 -4.33
N ALA A 41 -6.36 13.38 -3.61
CA ALA A 41 -7.73 12.90 -3.38
C ALA A 41 -8.53 12.67 -4.67
N SER A 42 -8.25 13.40 -5.75
CA SER A 42 -8.90 13.20 -7.05
C SER A 42 -8.30 12.05 -7.88
N THR A 43 -7.21 11.43 -7.43
CA THR A 43 -6.53 10.39 -8.18
C THR A 43 -7.21 9.04 -7.95
N ILE A 44 -7.56 8.36 -9.04
CA ILE A 44 -8.04 6.97 -8.99
C ILE A 44 -6.84 6.07 -8.66
N ILE A 45 -6.91 5.39 -7.51
CA ILE A 45 -5.86 4.47 -7.07
C ILE A 45 -6.13 3.10 -7.72
N ASP A 46 -5.22 2.69 -8.62
CA ASP A 46 -5.19 1.34 -9.19
C ASP A 46 -3.86 0.68 -8.82
N MET A 47 -3.90 -0.17 -7.80
CA MET A 47 -2.72 -0.88 -7.29
C MET A 47 -2.88 -2.37 -7.48
N GLU A 48 -1.76 -2.99 -7.85
CA GLU A 48 -1.65 -4.42 -8.07
C GLU A 48 -0.51 -4.97 -7.23
N LEU A 49 -0.81 -6.03 -6.48
CA LEU A 49 0.14 -6.82 -5.73
C LEU A 49 0.47 -8.07 -6.54
N LEU A 50 1.76 -8.25 -6.81
CA LEU A 50 2.33 -9.48 -7.36
C LEU A 50 3.17 -10.13 -6.27
N GLU A 51 2.76 -11.31 -5.85
CA GLU A 51 3.45 -12.13 -4.88
C GLU A 51 3.96 -13.40 -5.57
N SER A 52 5.16 -13.84 -5.21
CA SER A 52 5.75 -15.09 -5.68
C SER A 52 6.23 -15.90 -4.48
N SER A 53 5.72 -17.11 -4.33
CA SER A 53 6.16 -18.09 -3.33
C SER A 53 6.83 -19.27 -4.02
N PHE A 54 7.71 -19.98 -3.29
CA PHE A 54 8.48 -21.12 -3.80
C PHE A 54 8.02 -22.46 -3.22
N ASP A 55 6.73 -22.57 -2.90
CA ASP A 55 6.13 -23.68 -2.14
C ASP A 55 5.20 -24.56 -3.00
N LEU A 56 5.38 -24.56 -4.33
CA LEU A 56 4.49 -25.22 -5.30
C LEU A 56 4.17 -26.68 -4.91
N MET A 57 5.18 -27.48 -4.57
CA MET A 57 5.03 -28.90 -4.22
C MET A 57 4.23 -29.16 -2.93
N SER A 58 4.14 -28.17 -2.03
CA SER A 58 3.42 -28.27 -0.75
C SER A 58 2.13 -27.46 -0.72
N ASN A 59 1.82 -26.71 -1.78
CA ASN A 59 0.71 -25.78 -1.79
C ASN A 59 -0.63 -26.54 -1.84
N PRO A 60 -1.54 -26.36 -0.86
CA PRO A 60 -2.76 -27.15 -0.74
C PRO A 60 -3.78 -26.90 -1.87
N LEU A 61 -3.60 -25.83 -2.66
CA LEU A 61 -4.47 -25.54 -3.80
C LEU A 61 -4.13 -26.39 -5.05
N PHE A 62 -3.01 -27.10 -5.03
CA PHE A 62 -2.55 -27.90 -6.16
C PHE A 62 -2.39 -29.37 -5.76
N GLU A 63 -3.03 -30.26 -6.50
CA GLU A 63 -2.78 -31.70 -6.38
C GLU A 63 -1.64 -32.10 -7.31
N ILE A 64 -0.43 -32.23 -6.76
CA ILE A 64 0.75 -32.63 -7.52
C ILE A 64 1.07 -34.09 -7.22
N THR A 65 0.99 -34.93 -8.25
CA THR A 65 1.37 -36.34 -8.13
C THR A 65 2.87 -36.48 -7.99
N LYS A 66 3.31 -37.35 -7.08
CA LYS A 66 4.73 -37.64 -6.92
C LYS A 66 5.23 -38.39 -8.14
N ARG A 67 6.48 -38.09 -8.51
CA ARG A 67 7.19 -38.81 -9.55
C ARG A 67 7.37 -40.28 -9.12
N GLU A 68 7.09 -41.21 -10.03
CA GLU A 68 7.37 -42.62 -9.81
C GLU A 68 8.88 -42.87 -9.70
N ASN A 69 9.27 -43.88 -8.92
CA ASN A 69 10.67 -44.15 -8.59
C ASN A 69 11.58 -44.49 -9.80
N TRP A 70 10.99 -44.84 -10.95
CA TRP A 70 11.67 -45.24 -12.17
C TRP A 70 11.77 -44.11 -13.21
N MET A 71 11.16 -42.94 -12.95
CA MET A 71 11.26 -41.81 -13.87
C MET A 71 12.59 -41.07 -13.70
N MET A 72 13.26 -40.81 -14.82
CA MET A 72 14.46 -39.96 -14.84
C MET A 72 14.07 -38.50 -14.49
N PRO A 73 14.82 -37.82 -13.59
CA PRO A 73 14.60 -36.40 -13.34
C PRO A 73 15.01 -35.60 -14.58
N THR A 74 14.13 -34.71 -15.03
CA THR A 74 14.50 -33.69 -16.02
C THR A 74 15.46 -32.69 -15.37
N PRO A 75 16.47 -32.18 -16.09
CA PRO A 75 17.44 -31.24 -15.56
C PRO A 75 16.78 -29.96 -15.02
N PHE A 76 17.51 -29.28 -14.14
CA PHE A 76 17.01 -28.25 -13.22
C PHE A 76 16.23 -27.13 -13.93
N VAL A 77 14.93 -27.08 -13.67
CA VAL A 77 14.11 -25.90 -13.97
C VAL A 77 13.72 -25.27 -12.65
N LEU A 78 14.12 -24.02 -12.42
CA LEU A 78 13.79 -23.22 -11.23
C LEU A 78 12.31 -22.73 -11.24
N ASN A 79 11.39 -23.56 -11.74
CA ASN A 79 9.97 -23.20 -11.95
C ASN A 79 9.05 -23.63 -10.80
N ASP A 80 9.57 -23.95 -9.62
CA ASP A 80 8.75 -24.14 -8.42
C ASP A 80 8.34 -22.75 -7.88
N ALA A 81 7.42 -22.08 -8.58
CA ALA A 81 6.88 -20.81 -8.12
C ALA A 81 5.37 -20.74 -8.32
N VAL A 82 4.66 -20.36 -7.25
CA VAL A 82 3.26 -19.95 -7.32
C VAL A 82 3.23 -18.43 -7.34
N VAL A 83 2.53 -17.85 -8.32
CA VAL A 83 2.41 -16.40 -8.45
C VAL A 83 0.96 -15.99 -8.23
N ILE A 84 0.76 -15.06 -7.30
CA ILE A 84 -0.56 -14.48 -7.02
C ILE A 84 -0.58 -13.03 -7.50
N ARG A 85 -1.61 -12.70 -8.27
CA ARG A 85 -1.90 -11.34 -8.74
C ARG A 85 -3.17 -10.84 -8.09
N GLN A 86 -3.08 -9.80 -7.27
CA GLN A 86 -4.22 -9.23 -6.55
C GLN A 86 -4.38 -7.74 -6.86
N LYS A 87 -5.62 -7.30 -7.07
CA LYS A 87 -5.96 -5.88 -7.18
C LYS A 87 -6.37 -5.34 -5.82
N ILE A 88 -5.65 -4.35 -5.31
CA ILE A 88 -5.93 -3.76 -4.00
C ILE A 88 -7.13 -2.83 -4.13
N LYS A 89 -8.17 -3.09 -3.34
CA LYS A 89 -9.35 -2.22 -3.24
C LYS A 89 -9.25 -1.37 -1.97
N PRO A 90 -9.49 -0.04 -2.05
CA PRO A 90 -9.59 0.79 -0.85
C PRO A 90 -10.71 0.28 0.05
N SER A 91 -10.43 0.13 1.34
CA SER A 91 -11.49 -0.13 2.32
C SER A 91 -12.34 1.15 2.48
N THR A 92 -13.66 1.00 2.48
CA THR A 92 -14.55 2.12 2.78
C THR A 92 -14.48 2.43 4.26
N VAL A 93 -14.04 3.64 4.62
CA VAL A 93 -14.15 4.11 6.01
C VAL A 93 -15.64 4.32 6.29
N ILE A 94 -16.21 3.50 7.18
CA ILE A 94 -17.57 3.74 7.67
C ILE A 94 -17.48 4.92 8.63
N VAL A 95 -17.99 6.08 8.22
CA VAL A 95 -18.22 7.21 9.12
C VAL A 95 -19.41 6.84 10.00
N ASP A 96 -19.18 6.69 11.30
CA ASP A 96 -20.27 6.49 12.25
C ASP A 96 -21.03 7.82 12.43
N ASN A 97 -22.15 7.96 11.71
CA ASN A 97 -23.04 9.12 11.80
C ASN A 97 -23.82 9.18 13.13
N ARG A 98 -23.59 8.29 14.10
CA ARG A 98 -24.28 8.33 15.41
C ARG A 98 -23.75 9.42 16.35
N LEU A 99 -22.62 10.04 16.02
CA LEU A 99 -22.17 11.28 16.66
C LEU A 99 -22.59 12.46 15.79
N ASN A 100 -23.88 12.79 15.79
CA ASN A 100 -24.36 14.05 15.23
C ASN A 100 -23.60 15.21 15.91
N PRO A 101 -22.85 16.07 15.19
CA PRO A 101 -22.52 17.37 15.72
C PRO A 101 -23.84 18.15 15.79
N THR A 102 -24.35 18.37 17.00
CA THR A 102 -25.43 19.32 17.26
C THR A 102 -25.15 20.63 16.53
N PRO A 103 -26.13 21.23 15.82
CA PRO A 103 -25.95 22.53 15.21
C PRO A 103 -25.81 23.58 16.31
N VAL A 104 -24.56 23.93 16.66
CA VAL A 104 -24.30 25.08 17.52
C VAL A 104 -24.44 26.32 16.63
N ASN A 105 -25.60 26.98 16.74
CA ASN A 105 -25.86 28.26 16.10
C ASN A 105 -24.76 29.28 16.46
N PRO A 106 -24.24 30.08 15.52
CA PRO A 106 -23.26 31.10 15.82
C PRO A 106 -23.99 32.32 16.39
N ILE A 107 -24.00 32.48 17.71
CA ILE A 107 -24.34 33.76 18.35
C ILE A 107 -23.08 34.32 19.02
N SER A 108 -22.74 35.50 18.52
CA SER A 108 -21.67 36.42 18.87
C SER A 108 -21.31 36.53 20.35
N LYS A 109 -20.01 36.69 20.61
CA LYS A 109 -19.45 37.87 21.31
C LYS A 109 -17.92 37.84 21.24
N ILE A 110 -17.36 38.77 20.46
CA ILE A 110 -15.98 39.21 20.62
C ILE A 110 -15.93 39.93 21.98
N VAL A 111 -15.30 39.32 22.98
CA VAL A 111 -14.90 40.03 24.21
C VAL A 111 -13.39 40.15 24.16
N LYS A 112 -12.96 41.40 24.12
CA LYS A 112 -11.58 41.86 24.08
C LYS A 112 -11.09 41.92 25.52
N ASP A 113 -10.22 40.99 25.93
CA ASP A 113 -9.64 41.03 27.27
C ASP A 113 -8.62 42.17 27.35
N SER A 114 -9.00 43.23 28.07
CA SER A 114 -8.08 44.26 28.56
C SER A 114 -7.59 43.82 29.93
N SER A 115 -6.30 43.51 30.05
CA SER A 115 -5.65 43.35 31.34
C SER A 115 -5.49 44.73 32.00
N THR A 116 -5.96 44.86 33.25
CA THR A 116 -5.51 45.89 34.18
C THR A 116 -5.02 45.18 35.43
N ILE A 117 -3.73 45.36 35.70
CA ILE A 117 -2.99 44.91 36.88
C ILE A 117 -3.24 45.95 37.99
N GLN A 118 -3.53 45.50 39.22
CA GLN A 118 -3.32 46.30 40.43
C GLN A 118 -1.85 46.24 40.85
#